data_AF-A0A9K3IYE4-F1
#
_entry.id   AF-A0A9K3IYE4-F1
#
_cell.length_a   1.000
_cell.length_b   1.000
_cell.length_c   1.000
_cell.angle_alpha   90.00
_cell.angle_beta   90.00
_cell.angle_gamma   90.00
#
_symmetry.space_group_name_H-M   'P 1'
#
loop_
_entity.id
_entity.type
_entity.pdbx_description
1 polymer ?
#
loop_
_entity_poly.entity_id
_entity_poly.type
_entity_poly.pdbx_seq_one_letter_code
_entity_poly.pdbx_strand_id
1 'polypeptide(L)'
;MLIRCECDMIESYAQLSELKLTKQWFLTDGIAWVVKLVHQSPELERVVADLVNSVNAVGANEGIKHGFEAAKGPARSFEEVPGYDGDAQDKLNVAVKAFEDFNISVLGKVADLVDEPLSVIKQQSELPIVKEDFEA
;
A
#
# COMPACT_ATOMS: atom_id res chain seq x y z
N MET A 1 -20.36 -30.74 -39.35
CA MET A 1 -19.75 -29.39 -39.42
C MET A 1 -20.64 -28.33 -38.77
N LEU A 2 -21.94 -28.29 -39.09
CA LEU A 2 -22.92 -27.35 -38.50
C LEU A 2 -23.03 -27.44 -36.95
N ILE A 3 -23.17 -28.64 -36.39
CA ILE A 3 -23.29 -28.87 -34.93
C ILE A 3 -22.05 -28.38 -34.16
N ARG A 4 -20.86 -28.54 -34.76
CA ARG A 4 -19.60 -28.11 -34.13
C ARG A 4 -19.51 -26.58 -34.07
N CYS A 5 -19.94 -25.91 -35.12
CA CYS A 5 -20.02 -24.45 -35.18
C CYS A 5 -20.99 -23.87 -34.14
N GLU A 6 -22.13 -24.54 -33.89
CA GLU A 6 -23.09 -24.14 -32.85
C GLU A 6 -22.51 -24.30 -31.44
N CYS A 7 -21.79 -25.38 -31.15
CA CYS A 7 -21.09 -25.57 -29.87
C CYS A 7 -20.03 -24.50 -29.63
N ASP A 8 -19.18 -24.22 -30.62
CA ASP A 8 -18.10 -23.23 -30.52
C ASP A 8 -18.67 -21.80 -30.26
N MET A 9 -19.82 -21.49 -30.86
CA MET A 9 -20.53 -20.22 -30.64
C MET A 9 -21.12 -20.08 -29.24
N ILE A 10 -21.67 -21.17 -28.68
CA ILE A 10 -22.22 -21.20 -27.32
C ILE A 10 -21.10 -20.98 -26.30
N GLU A 11 -19.97 -21.68 -26.47
CA GLU A 11 -18.81 -21.54 -25.60
C GLU A 11 -18.23 -20.12 -25.62
N SER A 12 -18.09 -19.55 -26.82
CA SER A 12 -17.64 -18.17 -26.99
C SER A 12 -18.56 -17.15 -26.31
N TYR A 13 -19.88 -17.36 -26.38
CA TYR A 13 -20.85 -16.49 -25.72
C TYR A 13 -20.80 -16.61 -24.19
N ALA A 14 -20.57 -17.82 -23.67
CA ALA A 14 -20.40 -18.06 -22.24
C ALA A 14 -19.15 -17.33 -21.71
N GLN A 15 -18.01 -17.49 -22.36
CA GLN A 15 -16.76 -16.80 -22.01
C GLN A 15 -16.92 -15.27 -22.04
N LEU A 16 -17.59 -14.73 -23.08
CA LEU A 16 -17.84 -13.29 -23.19
C LEU A 16 -18.78 -12.76 -22.10
N SER A 17 -19.75 -13.57 -21.68
CA SER A 17 -20.66 -13.24 -20.58
C SER A 17 -19.93 -13.23 -19.23
N GLU A 18 -19.09 -14.24 -18.97
CA GLU A 18 -18.26 -14.31 -17.77
C GLU A 18 -17.28 -13.13 -17.68
N LEU A 19 -16.61 -12.78 -18.79
CA LEU A 19 -15.74 -11.61 -18.85
C LEU A 19 -16.48 -10.31 -18.53
N LYS A 20 -17.71 -10.13 -19.05
CA LYS A 20 -18.54 -8.94 -18.73
C LYS A 20 -18.89 -8.88 -17.25
N LEU A 21 -19.29 -10.01 -16.65
CA LEU A 21 -19.61 -10.08 -15.22
C LEU A 21 -18.37 -9.79 -14.37
N THR A 22 -17.21 -10.32 -14.75
CA THR A 22 -15.95 -10.11 -14.06
C THR A 22 -15.54 -8.64 -14.11
N LYS A 23 -15.62 -8.02 -15.29
CA LYS A 23 -15.36 -6.58 -15.45
C LYS A 23 -16.32 -5.73 -14.63
N GLN A 24 -17.61 -6.05 -14.65
CA GLN A 24 -18.61 -5.34 -13.86
C GLN A 24 -18.28 -5.42 -12.36
N TRP A 25 -18.02 -6.63 -11.86
CA TRP A 25 -17.68 -6.85 -10.46
C TRP A 25 -16.38 -6.14 -10.07
N PHE A 26 -15.34 -6.18 -10.91
CA PHE A 26 -14.08 -5.50 -10.63
C PHE A 26 -14.29 -3.99 -10.43
N LEU A 27 -15.11 -3.36 -11.28
CA LEU A 27 -15.41 -1.93 -11.23
C LEU A 27 -16.36 -1.53 -10.10
N THR A 28 -17.14 -2.46 -9.53
CA THR A 28 -18.05 -2.19 -8.41
C THR A 28 -17.43 -2.54 -7.06
N ASP A 29 -17.01 -3.79 -6.90
CA ASP A 29 -16.63 -4.37 -5.61
C ASP A 29 -15.13 -4.73 -5.57
N GLY A 30 -14.56 -5.16 -6.70
CA GLY A 30 -13.17 -5.60 -6.77
C GLY A 30 -12.16 -4.51 -6.40
N ILE A 31 -12.36 -3.27 -6.86
CA ILE A 31 -11.51 -2.13 -6.47
C ILE A 31 -11.59 -1.88 -4.97
N ALA A 32 -12.78 -1.93 -4.37
CA ALA A 32 -12.96 -1.71 -2.94
C ALA A 32 -12.24 -2.80 -2.13
N TRP A 33 -12.29 -4.05 -2.60
CA TRP A 33 -11.54 -5.15 -2.01
C TRP A 33 -10.02 -4.94 -2.10
N VAL A 34 -9.49 -4.57 -3.27
CA VAL A 34 -8.05 -4.28 -3.43
C VAL A 34 -7.60 -3.14 -2.53
N VAL A 35 -8.36 -2.04 -2.46
CA VAL A 35 -8.07 -0.92 -1.55
C VAL A 35 -8.04 -1.37 -0.09
N LYS A 36 -8.98 -2.24 0.31
CA LYS A 36 -9.01 -2.79 1.67
C LYS A 36 -7.76 -3.62 1.97
N LEU A 37 -7.34 -4.49 1.05
CA LEU A 37 -6.11 -5.28 1.19
C LEU A 37 -4.89 -4.38 1.36
N VAL A 38 -4.75 -3.36 0.51
CA VAL A 38 -3.65 -2.39 0.60
C VAL A 38 -3.68 -1.65 1.94
N HIS A 39 -4.85 -1.18 2.38
CA HIS A 39 -4.95 -0.41 3.62
C HIS A 39 -4.66 -1.25 4.88
N GLN A 40 -4.92 -2.56 4.82
CA GLN A 40 -4.67 -3.48 5.92
C GLN A 40 -3.29 -4.15 5.84
N SER A 41 -2.47 -3.79 4.86
CA SER A 41 -1.10 -4.28 4.70
C SER A 41 -0.21 -3.84 5.87
N PRO A 42 0.37 -4.79 6.63
CA PRO A 42 1.36 -4.49 7.65
C PRO A 42 2.59 -3.77 7.08
N GLU A 43 2.93 -4.02 5.82
CA GLU A 43 4.05 -3.39 5.15
C GLU A 43 3.79 -1.90 4.92
N LEU A 44 2.57 -1.53 4.48
CA LEU A 44 2.17 -0.12 4.36
C LEU A 44 2.15 0.55 5.73
N GLU A 45 1.57 -0.10 6.73
CA GLU A 45 1.53 0.40 8.12
C GLU A 45 2.94 0.73 8.62
N ARG A 46 3.91 -0.18 8.42
CA ARG A 46 5.29 0.02 8.85
C ARG A 46 5.94 1.21 8.16
N VAL A 47 5.86 1.30 6.84
CA VAL A 47 6.53 2.36 6.08
C VAL A 47 5.92 3.73 6.41
N VAL A 48 4.60 3.80 6.56
CA VAL A 48 3.92 5.04 7.00
C VAL A 48 4.32 5.41 8.42
N ALA A 49 4.41 4.45 9.35
CA ALA A 49 4.85 4.70 10.71
C ALA A 49 6.28 5.26 10.75
N ASP A 50 7.20 4.67 9.99
CA ASP A 50 8.59 5.14 9.89
C ASP A 50 8.68 6.57 9.33
N LEU A 51 7.86 6.87 8.30
CA LEU A 51 7.76 8.21 7.73
C LEU A 51 7.23 9.22 8.76
N VAL A 52 6.11 8.93 9.42
CA VAL A 52 5.49 9.81 10.43
C VAL A 52 6.43 10.06 11.60
N ASN A 53 7.10 9.02 12.10
CA ASN A 53 8.06 9.15 13.19
C ASN A 53 9.25 10.04 12.79
N SER A 54 9.77 9.88 11.56
CA SER A 54 10.88 10.69 11.06
C SER A 54 10.49 12.15 10.85
N VAL A 55 9.29 12.42 10.33
CA VAL A 55 8.75 13.79 10.21
C VAL A 55 8.61 14.44 11.59
N ASN A 56 8.09 13.70 12.58
CA ASN A 56 7.97 14.20 13.94
C ASN A 56 9.33 14.52 14.57
N ALA A 57 10.35 13.68 14.32
CA ALA A 57 11.72 13.94 14.79
C ALA A 57 12.31 15.21 14.18
N VAL A 58 12.13 15.43 12.87
CA VAL A 58 12.54 16.67 12.19
C VAL A 58 11.82 17.88 12.79
N GLY A 59 10.50 17.80 12.97
CA GLY A 59 9.72 18.87 13.57
C GLY A 59 10.16 19.21 15.01
N ALA A 60 10.47 18.19 15.82
CA ALA A 60 10.99 18.38 17.17
C ALA A 60 12.35 19.10 17.16
N ASN A 61 13.25 18.72 16.26
CA ASN A 61 14.56 19.35 16.11
C ASN A 61 14.49 20.80 15.65
N GLU A 62 13.65 21.11 14.66
CA GLU A 62 13.46 22.49 14.21
C GLU A 62 12.85 23.34 15.34
N GLY A 63 11.94 22.77 16.13
CA GLY A 63 11.43 23.40 17.34
C GLY A 63 12.53 23.72 18.37
N ILE A 64 13.45 22.77 18.62
CA ILE A 64 14.60 22.96 19.51
C ILE A 64 15.52 24.07 18.98
N LYS A 65 15.88 24.01 17.70
CA LYS A 65 16.78 24.98 17.06
C LYS A 65 16.21 26.40 17.14
N HIS A 66 14.97 26.61 16.71
CA HIS A 66 14.34 27.92 16.76
C HIS A 66 14.08 28.41 18.19
N GLY A 67 13.69 27.53 19.10
CA GLY A 67 13.54 27.86 20.52
C GLY A 67 14.86 28.30 21.15
N PHE A 68 15.96 27.63 20.80
CA PHE A 68 17.31 27.97 21.25
C PHE A 68 17.77 29.33 20.69
N GLU A 69 17.61 29.55 19.38
CA GLU A 69 17.90 30.83 18.70
C GLU A 69 17.12 32.00 19.32
N ALA A 70 15.87 31.78 19.71
CA ALA A 70 15.04 32.79 20.36
C ALA A 70 15.42 33.07 21.83
N ALA A 71 15.91 32.06 22.56
CA ALA A 71 16.18 32.15 24.00
C ALA A 71 17.61 32.59 24.37
N LYS A 72 18.59 32.44 23.47
CA LYS A 72 20.00 32.78 23.75
C LYS A 72 20.68 33.51 22.60
N GLY A 73 21.59 34.43 22.98
CA GLY A 73 22.62 34.98 22.09
C GLY A 73 23.75 33.98 21.80
N PRO A 74 24.55 34.23 20.75
CA PRO A 74 25.20 33.26 19.84
C PRO A 74 26.36 32.39 20.39
N ALA A 75 26.47 32.17 21.70
CA ALA A 75 27.68 31.59 22.31
C ALA A 75 27.67 30.06 22.51
N ARG A 76 26.58 29.35 22.21
CA ARG A 76 26.48 27.88 22.30
C ARG A 76 25.80 27.30 21.06
N SER A 77 26.09 26.05 20.72
CA SER A 77 25.41 25.34 19.63
C SER A 77 24.07 24.78 20.11
N PHE A 78 23.06 24.79 19.23
CA PHE A 78 21.78 24.12 19.47
C PHE A 78 21.95 22.59 19.51
N GLU A 79 23.03 22.05 18.94
CA GLU A 79 23.34 20.62 18.92
C GLU A 79 23.63 20.05 20.32
N GLU A 80 23.96 20.92 21.28
CA GLU A 80 24.17 20.55 22.69
C GLU A 80 22.85 20.46 23.48
N VAL A 81 21.71 20.83 22.88
CA VAL A 81 20.42 20.82 23.56
C VAL A 81 19.93 19.37 23.74
N PRO A 82 19.58 18.95 24.97
CA PRO A 82 19.05 17.61 25.20
C PRO A 82 17.84 17.31 24.31
N GLY A 83 17.89 16.16 23.63
CA GLY A 83 16.83 15.73 22.72
C GLY A 83 17.01 16.18 21.26
N TYR A 84 18.03 16.98 20.95
CA TYR A 84 18.41 17.26 19.56
C TYR A 84 19.02 16.01 18.90
N ASP A 85 18.52 15.65 17.72
CA ASP A 85 18.98 14.50 16.93
C ASP A 85 19.53 14.95 15.56
N GLY A 86 20.84 15.19 15.44
CA GLY A 86 21.44 15.69 14.20
C GLY A 86 21.13 14.87 12.94
N ASP A 87 20.76 13.60 13.10
CA ASP A 87 20.49 12.67 12.00
C ASP A 87 19.01 12.63 11.58
N ALA A 88 18.12 13.42 12.21
CA ALA A 88 16.68 13.33 11.97
C ALA A 88 16.31 13.59 10.50
N GLN A 89 17.00 14.51 9.83
CA GLN A 89 16.77 14.80 8.42
C GLN A 89 17.21 13.63 7.51
N ASP A 90 18.31 12.96 7.85
CA ASP A 90 18.78 11.79 7.11
C ASP A 90 17.84 10.61 7.31
N LYS A 91 17.34 10.39 8.52
CA LYS A 91 16.29 9.40 8.81
C LYS A 91 15.02 9.67 8.02
N LEU A 92 14.60 10.94 7.91
CA LEU A 92 13.48 11.33 7.06
C LEU A 92 13.74 11.02 5.58
N ASN A 93 14.93 11.34 5.07
CA ASN A 93 15.28 11.04 3.68
C ASN A 93 15.24 9.52 3.40
N VAL A 94 15.72 8.70 4.33
CA VAL A 94 15.64 7.24 4.24
C VAL A 94 14.20 6.75 4.28
N ALA A 95 13.36 7.29 5.18
CA ALA A 95 11.95 6.92 5.28
C ALA A 95 11.14 7.34 4.04
N VAL A 96 11.40 8.52 3.49
CA VAL A 96 10.81 8.97 2.21
C VAL A 96 11.22 8.03 1.10
N LYS A 97 12.51 7.68 1.00
CA LYS A 97 12.99 6.77 -0.03
C LYS A 97 12.34 5.38 0.09
N ALA A 98 12.20 4.88 1.31
CA ALA A 98 11.50 3.63 1.58
C ALA A 98 10.02 3.68 1.20
N PHE A 99 9.36 4.84 1.36
CA PHE A 99 7.97 5.05 0.93
C PHE A 99 7.83 5.16 -0.59
N GLU A 100 8.77 5.82 -1.26
CA GLU A 100 8.79 5.91 -2.74
C GLU A 100 9.04 4.54 -3.40
N ASP A 101 9.96 3.76 -2.83
CA ASP A 101 10.33 2.43 -3.35
C ASP A 101 9.41 1.32 -2.81
N PHE A 102 8.38 1.68 -2.03
CA PHE A 102 7.48 0.73 -1.40
C PHE A 102 6.66 -0.03 -2.44
N ASN A 103 6.73 -1.36 -2.39
CA ASN A 103 5.88 -2.26 -3.17
C ASN A 103 4.97 -3.06 -2.26
N ILE A 104 3.71 -3.21 -2.67
CA ILE A 104 2.68 -3.90 -1.90
C ILE A 104 2.61 -5.36 -2.39
N SER A 105 3.14 -6.28 -1.59
CA SER A 105 3.20 -7.72 -1.86
C SER A 105 1.83 -8.31 -2.22
N VAL A 106 0.76 -7.89 -1.52
CA VAL A 106 -0.60 -8.42 -1.70
C VAL A 106 -1.17 -8.13 -3.10
N LEU A 107 -0.68 -7.11 -3.80
CA LEU A 107 -1.08 -6.87 -5.20
C LEU A 107 -0.61 -8.00 -6.13
N GLY A 108 0.51 -8.66 -5.81
CA GLY A 108 0.96 -9.86 -6.52
C GLY A 108 -0.04 -11.00 -6.43
N LYS A 109 -0.58 -11.27 -5.23
CA LYS A 109 -1.58 -12.33 -5.03
C LYS A 109 -2.90 -12.03 -5.73
N VAL A 110 -3.30 -10.76 -5.80
CA VAL A 110 -4.47 -10.35 -6.60
C VAL A 110 -4.20 -10.58 -8.09
N ALA A 111 -2.98 -10.35 -8.57
CA ALA A 111 -2.60 -10.61 -9.96
C ALA A 111 -2.62 -12.11 -10.31
N ASP A 112 -2.29 -12.99 -9.36
CA ASP A 112 -2.36 -14.45 -9.55
C ASP A 112 -3.79 -14.94 -9.82
N LEU A 113 -4.82 -14.15 -9.48
CA LEU A 113 -6.23 -14.46 -9.74
C LEU A 113 -6.72 -14.04 -11.13
N VAL A 114 -5.85 -13.53 -12.02
CA VAL A 114 -6.25 -12.98 -13.33
C VAL A 114 -6.98 -13.98 -14.22
N ASP A 115 -6.61 -15.26 -14.14
CA ASP A 115 -7.16 -16.35 -14.94
C ASP A 115 -8.22 -17.17 -14.17
N GLU A 116 -8.51 -16.81 -12.91
CA GLU A 116 -9.47 -17.53 -12.07
C GLU A 116 -10.91 -17.14 -12.40
N PRO A 117 -11.88 -18.09 -12.31
CA PRO A 117 -13.29 -17.78 -12.49
C PRO A 117 -13.79 -16.74 -11.48
N LEU A 118 -14.76 -15.92 -11.87
CA LEU A 118 -15.31 -14.86 -11.01
C LEU A 118 -15.82 -15.39 -9.65
N SER A 119 -16.35 -16.60 -9.62
CA SER A 119 -16.82 -17.24 -8.38
C SER A 119 -15.69 -17.42 -7.37
N VAL A 120 -14.50 -17.79 -7.82
CA VAL A 120 -13.31 -17.97 -6.99
C VAL A 120 -12.83 -16.62 -6.47
N ILE A 121 -12.73 -15.62 -7.35
CA ILE A 121 -12.30 -14.26 -6.98
C ILE A 121 -13.23 -13.67 -5.93
N LYS A 122 -14.55 -13.80 -6.10
CA LYS A 122 -15.55 -13.33 -5.13
C LYS A 122 -15.42 -14.03 -3.80
N GLN A 123 -15.26 -15.34 -3.80
CA GLN A 123 -15.07 -16.11 -2.58
C GLN A 123 -13.85 -15.59 -1.80
N GLN A 124 -12.72 -15.36 -2.49
CA GLN A 124 -11.52 -14.77 -1.87
C GLN A 124 -11.80 -13.38 -1.29
N SER A 125 -12.59 -12.55 -1.98
CA SER A 125 -12.91 -11.20 -1.51
C SER A 125 -13.77 -11.15 -0.25
N GLU A 126 -14.51 -12.22 0.04
CA GLU A 126 -15.39 -12.34 1.21
C GLU A 126 -14.68 -12.93 2.44
N LEU A 127 -13.51 -13.54 2.25
CA LEU A 127 -12.74 -14.12 3.34
C LEU A 127 -12.19 -13.02 4.28
N PRO A 128 -12.04 -13.33 5.58
CA PRO A 128 -11.34 -12.43 6.49
C PRO A 128 -9.88 -12.29 6.04
N ILE A 129 -9.39 -11.06 6.07
CA ILE A 129 -7.99 -10.75 5.74
C ILE A 129 -7.11 -11.20 6.91
N VAL A 130 -6.17 -12.09 6.63
CA VAL A 130 -5.26 -12.71 7.61
C VAL A 130 -3.80 -12.36 7.28
N LYS A 131 -2.90 -12.52 8.25
CA LYS A 131 -1.48 -12.13 8.08
C LYS A 131 -0.79 -12.85 6.93
N GLU A 132 -1.18 -14.10 6.68
CA GLU A 132 -0.66 -14.92 5.57
C GLU A 132 -0.94 -14.27 4.20
N ASP A 133 -1.93 -13.39 4.08
CA ASP A 133 -2.24 -12.66 2.84
C ASP A 133 -1.13 -11.69 2.44
N PHE A 134 -0.22 -11.36 3.35
CA PHE A 134 0.85 -10.38 3.14
C PHE A 134 2.25 -11.01 3.05
N GLU A 135 2.40 -12.30 3.35
CA GLU A 135 3.69 -13.00 3.22
C GLU A 135 3.95 -13.39 1.76
N ALA A 136 5.16 -13.08 1.25
CA ALA A 136 5.60 -13.40 -0.12
C ALA A 136 6.37 -14.72 -0.19
#